data_AF-A0A543NN03-F1
#
_entry.id   AF-A0A543NN03-F1
#
_cell.length_a   1.000
_cell.length_b   1.000
_cell.length_c   1.000
_cell.angle_alpha   90.00
_cell.angle_beta   90.00
_cell.angle_gamma   90.00
#
_symmetry.space_group_name_H-M   'P 1'
#
loop_
_entity.id
_entity.type
_entity.pdbx_description
1 polymer ?
#
loop_
_entity_poly.entity_id
_entity_poly.type
_entity_poly.pdbx_seq_one_letter_code
_entity_poly.pdbx_strand_id
1 'polypeptide(L)'
;MTGRETDPADHPDKEVREVLRKLAKDGWRLTKEGHWGALYCPCGCLRIQVPGTPGTSSRAARRIAWSARRCPLPPDDPRRRPNAADD
;
A
#
# COMPACT_ATOMS: atom_id res chain seq x y z
N MET A 1 16.11 -0.22 9.93
CA MET A 1 15.98 -1.40 9.06
C MET A 1 14.80 -1.19 8.14
N THR A 2 15.05 -0.70 6.93
CA THR A 2 14.03 -0.53 5.89
C THR A 2 13.52 -1.92 5.53
N GLY A 3 12.23 -2.18 5.71
CA GLY A 3 11.64 -3.50 5.46
C GLY A 3 12.00 -3.99 4.07
N ARG A 4 12.38 -5.27 3.94
CA ARG A 4 12.69 -5.90 2.64
C ARG A 4 11.56 -5.59 1.65
N GLU A 5 11.89 -5.19 0.44
CA GLU A 5 10.88 -5.01 -0.62
C GLU A 5 10.13 -6.34 -0.81
N THR A 6 8.81 -6.27 -0.88
CA THR A 6 7.95 -7.44 -1.10
C THR A 6 7.46 -7.42 -2.53
N ASP A 7 7.48 -8.57 -3.21
CA ASP A 7 6.90 -8.66 -4.55
C ASP A 7 5.37 -8.76 -4.45
N PRO A 8 4.60 -7.98 -5.23
CA PRO A 8 3.16 -8.17 -5.38
C PRO A 8 2.73 -9.61 -5.65
N ALA A 9 3.56 -10.40 -6.35
CA ALA A 9 3.31 -11.78 -6.71
C ALA A 9 3.32 -12.75 -5.51
N ASP A 10 3.99 -12.39 -4.40
CA ASP A 10 4.02 -13.19 -3.17
C ASP A 10 2.69 -13.17 -2.40
N HIS A 11 1.75 -12.31 -2.78
CA HIS A 11 0.45 -12.30 -2.13
C HIS A 11 -0.34 -13.55 -2.53
N PRO A 12 -0.86 -14.34 -1.57
CA PRO A 12 -1.57 -15.59 -1.88
C PRO A 12 -2.85 -15.34 -2.70
N ASP A 13 -3.49 -14.19 -2.48
CA ASP A 13 -4.71 -13.81 -3.18
C ASP A 13 -4.46 -13.14 -4.54
N LYS A 14 -5.15 -13.62 -5.58
CA LYS A 14 -5.00 -13.15 -6.96
C LYS A 14 -5.57 -11.74 -7.17
N GLU A 15 -6.71 -11.40 -6.56
CA GLU A 15 -7.31 -10.07 -6.73
C GLU A 15 -6.45 -8.99 -6.08
N VAL A 16 -5.95 -9.26 -4.87
CA VAL A 16 -5.02 -8.35 -4.19
C VAL A 16 -3.72 -8.21 -5.00
N ARG A 17 -3.18 -9.31 -5.53
CA ARG A 17 -1.99 -9.29 -6.40
C ARG A 17 -2.17 -8.40 -7.63
N GLU A 18 -3.32 -8.46 -8.30
CA GLU A 18 -3.58 -7.59 -9.47
C GLU A 18 -3.59 -6.12 -9.10
N VAL A 19 -4.20 -5.75 -7.96
CA VAL A 19 -4.20 -4.37 -7.46
C VAL A 19 -2.79 -3.93 -7.09
N LEU A 20 -2.04 -4.77 -6.36
CA LEU A 20 -0.66 -4.47 -5.97
C LEU A 20 0.25 -4.27 -7.17
N ARG A 21 0.12 -5.10 -8.23
CA ARG A 21 0.87 -4.94 -9.48
C ARG A 21 0.55 -3.63 -10.18
N LYS A 22 -0.72 -3.22 -10.22
CA LYS A 22 -1.11 -1.92 -10.81
C LYS A 22 -0.48 -0.78 -10.02
N LEU A 23 -0.61 -0.80 -8.69
CA LEU A 23 -0.06 0.25 -7.83
C LEU A 23 1.47 0.31 -7.89
N ALA A 24 2.16 -0.82 -7.94
CA ALA A 24 3.62 -0.86 -8.13
C ALA A 24 4.04 -0.20 -9.46
N LYS A 25 3.27 -0.43 -10.56
CA LYS A 25 3.48 0.26 -11.84
C LYS A 25 3.21 1.77 -11.76
N ASP A 26 2.24 2.18 -10.94
CA ASP A 26 1.97 3.60 -10.65
C ASP A 26 3.03 4.23 -9.71
N GLY A 27 4.08 3.49 -9.33
CA GLY A 27 5.19 3.98 -8.51
C GLY A 27 5.00 3.82 -6.99
N TRP A 28 3.97 3.08 -6.55
CA TRP A 28 3.83 2.74 -5.13
C TRP A 28 4.92 1.76 -4.70
N ARG A 29 5.54 2.04 -3.55
CA ARG A 29 6.57 1.17 -2.98
C ARG A 29 5.94 0.17 -2.04
N LEU A 30 6.16 -1.12 -2.29
CA LEU A 30 5.67 -2.20 -1.44
C LEU A 30 6.80 -2.74 -0.58
N THR A 31 6.66 -2.63 0.74
CA THR A 31 7.66 -3.13 1.70
C THR A 31 7.06 -4.14 2.65
N LYS A 32 7.85 -5.14 3.02
CA LYS A 32 7.51 -6.14 4.02
C LYS A 32 7.43 -5.50 5.40
N GLU A 33 6.23 -5.43 5.95
CA GLU A 33 5.95 -4.80 7.23
C GLU A 33 4.75 -5.48 7.90
N GLY A 34 4.85 -5.73 9.21
CA GLY A 34 3.83 -6.46 9.95
C GLY A 34 3.63 -7.89 9.43
N HIS A 35 2.37 -8.34 9.37
CA HIS A 35 2.03 -9.70 8.96
C HIS A 35 2.29 -10.01 7.48
N TRP A 36 2.35 -9.01 6.60
CA TRP A 36 2.68 -9.23 5.19
C TRP A 36 3.41 -8.04 4.58
N GLY A 37 2.75 -6.88 4.48
CA GLY A 37 3.36 -5.72 3.84
C GLY A 37 2.56 -4.44 3.97
N ALA A 38 3.18 -3.34 3.56
CA ALA A 38 2.53 -2.05 3.43
C ALA A 38 2.98 -1.36 2.14
N LEU A 39 2.03 -0.67 1.51
CA LEU A 39 2.24 0.18 0.34
C LEU A 39 2.48 1.62 0.79
N TYR A 40 3.49 2.25 0.21
CA TYR A 40 3.87 3.62 0.47
C TYR A 40 3.65 4.45 -0.79
N CYS A 41 3.01 5.61 -0.62
CA CYS A 41 2.83 6.55 -1.71
C CYS A 41 4.19 7.00 -2.24
N PRO A 42 4.38 7.12 -3.57
CA PRO A 42 5.56 7.79 -4.13
C PRO A 42 5.73 9.22 -3.60
N CYS A 43 4.62 9.90 -3.35
CA CYS A 43 4.53 11.26 -2.81
C CYS A 43 4.73 11.37 -1.28
N GLY A 44 4.84 10.24 -0.57
CA GLY A 44 4.99 10.22 0.88
C GLY A 44 3.77 10.65 1.71
N CYS A 45 2.60 10.85 1.10
CA CYS A 45 1.41 11.32 1.82
C CYS A 45 0.61 10.19 2.51
N LEU A 46 0.68 8.96 2.00
CA LEU A 46 -0.19 7.87 2.43
C LEU A 46 0.59 6.56 2.55
N ARG A 47 0.28 5.82 3.62
CA ARG A 47 0.68 4.42 3.84
C ARG A 47 -0.57 3.55 3.92
N ILE A 48 -0.61 2.46 3.15
CA ILE A 48 -1.72 1.52 3.09
C ILE A 48 -1.22 0.15 3.53
N GLN A 49 -1.73 -0.36 4.65
CA GLN A 49 -1.38 -1.70 5.12
C GLN A 49 -2.05 -2.77 4.24
N VAL A 50 -1.28 -3.79 3.85
CA VAL A 50 -1.76 -4.91 3.05
C VAL A 50 -1.87 -6.15 3.95
N PRO A 51 -3.09 -6.68 4.17
CA PRO A 51 -3.29 -7.86 5.00
C PRO A 51 -2.86 -9.13 4.26
N GLY A 52 -2.04 -9.98 4.88
CA GLY A 52 -1.60 -11.25 4.27
C GLY A 52 -2.70 -12.30 4.11
N THR A 53 -3.66 -12.32 5.04
CA THR A 53 -4.81 -13.23 5.01
C THR A 53 -6.10 -12.41 5.13
N PRO A 54 -6.64 -11.89 4.01
CA PRO A 54 -7.90 -11.17 4.05
C PRO A 54 -9.07 -12.14 4.29
N GLY A 55 -9.97 -11.82 5.22
CA GLY A 55 -11.23 -12.57 5.38
C GLY A 55 -12.19 -12.42 4.20
N THR A 56 -12.06 -11.35 3.40
CA THR A 56 -12.73 -11.20 2.11
C THR A 56 -11.78 -10.51 1.13
N SER A 57 -11.15 -11.28 0.26
CA SER A 57 -10.15 -10.84 -0.72
C SER A 57 -10.59 -9.64 -1.55
N SER A 58 -11.78 -9.72 -2.16
CA SER A 58 -12.31 -8.66 -3.03
C SER A 58 -12.51 -7.34 -2.30
N ARG A 59 -12.94 -7.39 -1.02
CA ARG A 59 -13.09 -6.18 -0.19
C ARG A 59 -11.74 -5.57 0.15
N ALA A 60 -10.75 -6.41 0.49
CA ALA A 60 -9.40 -5.93 0.78
C ALA A 60 -8.76 -5.29 -0.46
N ALA A 61 -8.81 -5.96 -1.61
CA ALA A 61 -8.32 -5.45 -2.88
C ALA A 61 -8.98 -4.11 -3.26
N ARG A 62 -10.32 -4.04 -3.17
CA ARG A 62 -11.08 -2.83 -3.46
C ARG A 62 -10.74 -1.69 -2.50
N ARG A 63 -10.56 -1.98 -1.21
CA ARG A 63 -10.16 -0.99 -0.19
C ARG A 63 -8.78 -0.41 -0.50
N ILE A 64 -7.80 -1.26 -0.82
CA ILE A 64 -6.44 -0.83 -1.18
C ILE A 64 -6.49 0.08 -2.41
N ALA A 65 -7.17 -0.34 -3.48
CA ALA A 65 -7.32 0.45 -4.69
C ALA A 65 -8.00 1.80 -4.44
N TRP A 66 -9.06 1.82 -3.63
CA TRP A 66 -9.77 3.05 -3.27
C TRP A 66 -8.92 3.99 -2.43
N SER A 67 -8.17 3.47 -1.46
CA SER A 67 -7.24 4.26 -0.66
C SER A 67 -6.14 4.86 -1.52
N ALA A 68 -5.57 4.09 -2.44
CA ALA A 68 -4.53 4.57 -3.33
C ALA A 68 -5.00 5.69 -4.27
N ARG A 69 -6.25 5.62 -4.77
CA ARG A 69 -6.86 6.69 -5.58
C ARG A 69 -7.04 8.02 -4.86
N ARG A 70 -6.99 8.04 -3.51
CA ARG A 70 -7.05 9.29 -2.74
C ARG A 70 -5.72 10.04 -2.73
N CYS A 71 -4.65 9.42 -3.21
CA CYS A 71 -3.40 10.12 -3.47
C CYS A 71 -3.53 10.96 -4.76
N PRO A 72 -3.02 12.21 -4.79
CA PRO A 72 -2.35 12.92 -3.69
C PRO A 72 -3.34 13.49 -2.67
N LEU A 73 -3.02 13.33 -1.38
CA LEU A 73 -3.81 13.92 -0.29
C LEU A 73 -3.40 15.38 -0.09
N PRO A 74 -4.35 16.29 0.20
CA PRO A 74 -4.02 17.66 0.57
C PRO A 74 -3.16 17.69 1.84
N PRO A 75 -2.30 18.73 1.99
CA PRO A 75 -1.35 18.79 3.10
C PRO A 75 -2.00 18.80 4.49
N ASP A 76 -3.24 19.27 4.58
CA ASP A 76 -4.05 19.37 5.81
C ASP A 76 -4.94 18.12 6.06
N ASP A 77 -4.91 17.10 5.19
CA ASP A 77 -5.75 15.91 5.41
C ASP A 77 -5.25 15.12 6.63
N PRO A 78 -6.09 14.83 7.64
CA PRO A 78 -5.67 14.07 8.83
C PRO A 78 -5.26 12.62 8.53
N ARG A 79 -5.57 12.11 7.33
CA ARG A 79 -5.10 10.80 6.84
C ARG A 79 -3.70 10.86 6.26
N ARG A 80 -3.21 12.07 5.97
CA ARG A 80 -1.83 12.28 5.54
C ARG A 80 -0.95 11.82 6.69
N ARG A 81 -0.34 10.66 6.52
CA ARG A 81 0.69 10.18 7.42
C ARG A 81 1.99 10.66 6.77
N PRO A 82 2.65 11.69 7.31
CA PRO A 82 3.98 12.03 6.80
C PRO A 82 4.80 10.76 6.94
N ASN A 83 5.30 10.23 5.83
CA ASN A 83 6.49 9.40 5.91
C ASN A 83 7.50 10.29 6.63
N ALA A 84 7.94 9.90 7.83
CA ALA A 84 8.97 10.61 8.55
C ALA A 84 10.25 10.63 7.70
N ALA A 85 10.39 11.66 6.87
CA ALA A 85 11.55 11.98 6.06
C ALA A 85 11.32 13.41 5.59
N ASP A 86 11.69 14.36 6.44
CA ASP A 86 12.40 15.59 6.09
C ASP A 86 12.82 16.19 7.44
N ASP A 87 14.07 15.89 7.81
CA ASP A 87 14.90 16.65 8.76
C ASP A 87 15.63 17.72 7.94
#